data_AF-A0A428WHY6-F1
#
_entry.id   AF-A0A428WHY6-F1
#
_cell.length_a   1.000
_cell.length_b   1.000
_cell.length_c   1.000
_cell.angle_alpha   90.00
_cell.angle_beta   90.00
_cell.angle_gamma   90.00
#
_symmetry.space_group_name_H-M   'P 1'
#
loop_
_entity.id
_entity.type
_entity.pdbx_description
1 polymer ?
#
loop_
_entity_poly.entity_id
_entity_poly.type
_entity_poly.pdbx_seq_one_letter_code
_entity_poly.pdbx_strand_id
1 'polypeptide(L)'
;MANNYTRISYTLRQIVERTRWSSRAEVVEEIRQAKPVEMKIRGDGSSDDHYMSARALDDLLSLMVDLRLVTVDNRGRVSASIEGRRAADDPSIYDLLIKSSIRSLLEQDGCPIGKVLDTVRGIRLPAVPDAKTIHDRLKANNKSMTLNLDRFRRLLYMYACAGGIDRLVRVHYRQANG
;
A
#
# COMPACT_ATOMS: atom_id res chain seq x y z
N MET A 1 -2.36 -3.83 -14.98
CA MET A 1 -1.18 -3.05 -14.54
C MET A 1 -0.96 -3.34 -13.07
N ALA A 2 0.27 -3.55 -12.63
CA ALA A 2 0.54 -3.90 -11.23
C ALA A 2 0.14 -2.76 -10.28
N ASN A 3 -0.39 -3.13 -9.13
CA ASN A 3 -0.84 -2.22 -8.08
C ASN A 3 0.16 -2.20 -6.91
N ASN A 4 -0.08 -1.39 -5.88
CA ASN A 4 0.84 -1.33 -4.74
C ASN A 4 0.98 -2.67 -4.00
N TYR A 5 -0.07 -3.48 -3.93
CA TYR A 5 -0.02 -4.80 -3.31
C TYR A 5 0.94 -5.75 -4.06
N THR A 6 0.87 -5.78 -5.40
CA THR A 6 1.79 -6.58 -6.24
C THR A 6 3.21 -6.02 -6.20
N ARG A 7 3.37 -4.70 -6.24
CA ARG A 7 4.67 -4.03 -6.16
C ARG A 7 5.39 -4.29 -4.84
N ILE A 8 4.66 -4.22 -3.72
CA ILE A 8 5.20 -4.55 -2.40
C ILE A 8 5.65 -6.01 -2.37
N SER A 9 4.83 -6.95 -2.86
CA SER A 9 5.19 -8.37 -2.89
C SER A 9 6.47 -8.62 -3.70
N TYR A 10 6.59 -8.01 -4.88
CA TYR A 10 7.79 -8.07 -5.70
C TYR A 10 9.02 -7.50 -4.97
N THR A 11 8.92 -6.26 -4.47
CA THR A 11 10.03 -5.59 -3.78
C THR A 11 10.46 -6.35 -2.52
N LEU A 12 9.51 -6.93 -1.79
CA LEU A 12 9.81 -7.73 -0.60
C LEU A 12 10.65 -8.96 -0.95
N ARG A 13 10.30 -9.68 -2.02
CA ARG A 13 11.09 -10.83 -2.50
C ARG A 13 12.52 -10.43 -2.87
N GLN A 14 12.68 -9.33 -3.61
CA GLN A 14 14.00 -8.78 -3.93
C GLN A 14 14.82 -8.45 -2.67
N ILE A 15 14.18 -7.86 -1.65
CA ILE A 15 14.84 -7.55 -0.39
C ILE A 15 15.27 -8.82 0.35
N VAL A 16 14.44 -9.87 0.33
CA VAL A 16 14.73 -11.16 0.96
C VAL A 16 15.88 -11.89 0.25
N GLU A 17 15.88 -11.93 -1.09
CA GLU A 17 16.89 -12.62 -1.90
C GLU A 17 18.31 -12.12 -1.66
N ARG A 18 18.53 -10.79 -1.67
CA ARG A 18 19.86 -10.20 -1.50
C ARG A 18 20.32 -10.16 -0.04
N THR A 19 19.43 -10.41 0.92
CA THR A 19 19.62 -10.46 2.39
C THR A 19 20.19 -9.22 3.09
N ARG A 20 20.99 -8.38 2.41
CA ARG A 20 21.59 -7.14 2.94
C ARG A 20 21.63 -6.05 1.88
N TRP A 21 21.06 -4.90 2.24
CA TRP A 21 21.10 -3.67 1.45
C TRP A 21 21.74 -2.57 2.27
N SER A 22 22.68 -1.84 1.67
CA SER A 22 23.48 -0.82 2.36
C SER A 22 22.67 0.45 2.61
N SER A 23 21.67 0.72 1.77
CA SER A 23 20.79 1.88 1.92
C SER A 23 19.46 1.70 1.19
N ARG A 24 18.48 2.56 1.49
CA ARG A 24 17.26 2.69 0.69
C ARG A 24 17.53 3.09 -0.76
N ALA A 25 18.51 3.98 -0.97
CA ALA A 25 18.89 4.43 -2.30
C ALA A 25 19.40 3.28 -3.18
N GLU A 26 20.15 2.33 -2.59
CA GLU A 26 20.62 1.13 -3.31
C GLU A 26 19.44 0.25 -3.74
N VAL A 27 18.45 0.03 -2.86
CA VAL A 27 17.23 -0.73 -3.20
C VAL A 27 16.47 -0.06 -4.35
N VAL A 28 16.28 1.26 -4.25
CA VAL A 28 15.57 2.04 -5.27
C VAL A 28 16.29 1.95 -6.61
N GLU A 29 17.61 2.15 -6.63
CA GLU A 29 18.37 2.18 -7.88
C GLU A 29 18.43 0.80 -8.54
N GLU A 30 18.60 -0.27 -7.77
CA GLU A 30 18.55 -1.65 -8.30
C GLU A 30 17.21 -1.93 -8.97
N ILE A 31 16.09 -1.61 -8.32
CA ILE A 31 14.75 -1.82 -8.88
C ILE A 31 14.55 -0.98 -10.14
N ARG A 32 15.06 0.26 -10.16
CA ARG A 32 14.98 1.13 -11.34
C ARG A 32 15.77 0.58 -12.51
N GLN A 33 16.96 0.05 -12.27
CA GLN A 33 17.82 -0.51 -13.31
C GLN A 33 17.24 -1.82 -13.86
N ALA A 34 16.67 -2.65 -13.00
CA ALA A 34 16.03 -3.90 -13.40
C ALA A 34 14.76 -3.69 -14.25
N LYS A 35 14.10 -2.52 -14.13
CA LYS A 35 12.86 -2.18 -14.84
C LYS A 35 11.82 -3.31 -14.87
N PRO A 36 11.44 -3.89 -13.72
CA PRO A 36 10.51 -5.01 -13.68
C PRO A 36 9.10 -4.56 -14.10
N VAL A 37 8.32 -5.49 -14.66
CA VAL A 37 6.98 -5.22 -15.19
C VAL A 37 6.03 -4.69 -14.11
N GLU A 38 6.25 -5.05 -12.85
CA GLU A 38 5.50 -4.61 -11.68
C GLU A 38 5.65 -3.11 -11.42
N MET A 39 6.80 -2.53 -11.78
CA MET A 39 7.09 -1.11 -11.59
C MET A 39 6.75 -0.28 -12.83
N LYS A 40 6.20 -0.91 -13.88
CA LYS A 40 5.71 -0.20 -15.07
C LYS A 40 4.51 0.67 -14.69
N ILE A 41 4.54 1.92 -15.15
CA ILE A 41 3.43 2.89 -15.06
C ILE A 41 2.80 3.08 -16.44
N ARG A 42 1.53 3.49 -16.47
CA ARG A 42 0.88 3.86 -17.73
C ARG A 42 1.47 5.21 -18.13
N GLY A 43 2.16 5.26 -19.26
CA GLY A 43 2.55 6.52 -19.87
C GLY A 43 1.31 7.33 -20.21
N ASP A 44 1.34 8.62 -19.91
CA ASP A 44 0.41 9.62 -20.41
C ASP A 44 0.90 10.26 -21.73
N GLY A 45 1.99 9.71 -22.29
CA GLY A 45 2.64 10.23 -23.49
C GLY A 45 3.64 11.37 -23.22
N SER A 46 3.83 11.80 -21.97
CA SER A 46 4.73 12.91 -21.62
C SER A 46 6.17 12.49 -21.27
N SER A 47 6.42 11.20 -21.08
CA SER A 47 7.73 10.66 -20.73
C SER A 47 7.99 9.32 -21.41
N ASP A 48 9.21 9.15 -21.93
CA ASP A 48 9.69 7.91 -22.52
C ASP A 48 9.92 6.81 -21.46
N ASP A 49 10.14 7.17 -20.18
CA ASP A 49 10.40 6.21 -19.11
C ASP A 49 9.08 5.83 -18.41
N HIS A 50 8.45 4.77 -18.92
CA HIS A 50 7.20 4.23 -18.40
C HIS A 50 7.37 3.41 -17.10
N TYR A 51 8.28 3.81 -16.20
CA TYR A 51 8.55 3.13 -14.93
C TYR A 51 8.43 4.08 -13.74
N MET A 52 8.25 3.52 -12.54
CA MET A 52 8.17 4.30 -11.31
C MET A 52 9.43 5.15 -11.10
N SER A 53 9.24 6.42 -10.74
CA SER A 53 10.33 7.31 -10.37
C SER A 53 11.00 6.87 -9.07
N ALA A 54 12.25 7.30 -8.85
CA ALA A 54 12.98 7.02 -7.62
C ALA A 54 12.19 7.44 -6.36
N ARG A 55 11.54 8.61 -6.42
CA ARG A 55 10.68 9.10 -5.34
C ARG A 55 9.49 8.17 -5.06
N ALA A 56 8.83 7.67 -6.10
CA ALA A 56 7.69 6.77 -5.94
C ALA A 56 8.10 5.40 -5.37
N LEU A 57 9.30 4.91 -5.72
CA LEU A 57 9.87 3.70 -5.14
C LEU A 57 10.30 3.91 -3.67
N ASP A 58 10.85 5.08 -3.34
CA ASP A 58 11.16 5.40 -1.96
C ASP A 58 9.87 5.51 -1.11
N ASP A 59 8.80 6.12 -1.64
CA ASP A 59 7.48 6.12 -0.99
C ASP A 59 6.93 4.69 -0.78
N LEU A 60 7.17 3.78 -1.75
CA LEU A 60 6.81 2.37 -1.63
C LEU A 60 7.59 1.69 -0.49
N LEU A 61 8.89 1.94 -0.37
CA LEU A 61 9.72 1.43 0.72
C LEU A 61 9.28 1.98 2.09
N SER A 62 8.91 3.25 2.18
CA SER A 62 8.33 3.83 3.39
C SER A 62 7.05 3.10 3.79
N LEU A 63 6.19 2.80 2.81
CA LEU A 63 4.98 2.03 3.06
C LEU A 63 5.28 0.60 3.54
N MET A 64 6.32 -0.05 3.01
CA MET A 64 6.74 -1.38 3.47
C MET A 64 7.26 -1.37 4.92
N VAL A 65 7.92 -0.28 5.33
CA VAL A 65 8.32 -0.06 6.72
C VAL A 65 7.11 0.15 7.63
N ASP A 66 6.16 1.00 7.23
CA ASP A 66 4.90 1.22 7.96
C ASP A 66 4.13 -0.10 8.14
N LEU A 67 4.13 -0.95 7.11
CA LEU A 67 3.49 -2.27 7.13
C LEU A 67 4.30 -3.34 7.88
N ARG A 68 5.47 -2.98 8.44
CA ARG A 68 6.39 -3.87 9.17
C ARG A 68 6.92 -5.04 8.35
N LEU A 69 6.93 -4.92 7.02
CA LEU A 69 7.51 -5.92 6.12
C LEU A 69 9.03 -5.80 6.04
N VAL A 70 9.52 -4.57 6.24
CA VAL A 70 10.92 -4.21 6.09
C VAL A 70 11.33 -3.37 7.30
N THR A 71 12.58 -3.53 7.72
CA THR A 71 13.22 -2.70 8.75
C THR A 71 14.33 -1.87 8.11
N VAL A 72 14.53 -0.68 8.67
CA VAL A 72 15.66 0.18 8.35
C VAL A 72 16.44 0.40 9.65
N ASP A 73 17.72 0.02 9.68
CA ASP A 73 18.55 0.19 10.86
C ASP A 73 19.03 1.64 11.02
N ASN A 74 19.68 1.94 12.16
CA ASN A 74 20.21 3.29 12.45
C ASN A 74 21.30 3.75 11.46
N ARG A 75 21.83 2.87 10.61
CA ARG A 75 22.79 3.18 9.55
C ARG A 75 22.10 3.31 8.18
N GLY A 76 20.77 3.26 8.13
CA GLY A 76 19.99 3.32 6.90
C GLY A 76 19.94 2.01 6.11
N ARG A 77 20.47 0.90 6.64
CA ARG A 77 20.49 -0.39 5.96
C ARG A 77 19.11 -1.02 5.97
N VAL A 78 18.74 -1.59 4.83
CA VAL A 78 17.39 -2.14 4.61
C VAL A 78 17.45 -3.66 4.70
N SER A 79 16.52 -4.25 5.42
CA SER A 79 16.38 -5.72 5.50
C SER A 79 14.92 -6.12 5.71
N ALA A 80 14.55 -7.31 5.26
CA ALA A 80 13.24 -7.86 5.59
C ALA A 80 13.12 -8.13 7.09
N SER A 81 11.98 -7.77 7.68
CA SER A 81 11.63 -8.16 9.05
C SER A 81 11.47 -9.68 9.16
N ILE A 82 11.32 -10.20 10.38
CA ILE A 82 11.07 -11.65 10.58
C ILE A 82 9.76 -12.04 9.90
N GLU A 83 8.72 -11.22 10.08
CA GLU A 83 7.40 -11.38 9.49
C GLU A 83 7.45 -11.18 7.97
N GLY A 84 8.21 -10.20 7.49
CA GLY A 84 8.40 -9.93 6.07
C GLY A 84 9.08 -11.07 5.33
N ARG A 85 10.05 -11.77 5.95
CA ARG A 85 10.65 -12.99 5.35
C ARG A 85 9.61 -14.09 5.20
N ARG A 86 8.87 -14.39 6.26
CA ARG A 86 7.80 -15.41 6.22
C ARG A 86 6.74 -15.08 5.16
N ALA A 87 6.39 -13.80 5.04
CA ALA A 87 5.44 -13.32 4.05
C ALA A 87 5.97 -13.37 2.61
N ALA A 88 7.29 -13.33 2.39
CA ALA A 88 7.85 -13.48 1.04
C ALA A 88 7.66 -14.92 0.50
N ASP A 89 7.70 -15.91 1.40
CA ASP A 89 7.65 -17.34 1.08
C ASP A 89 6.21 -17.88 1.02
N ASP A 90 5.27 -17.32 1.80
CA ASP A 90 3.88 -17.79 1.88
C ASP A 90 2.87 -16.65 1.61
N PRO A 91 2.14 -16.71 0.48
CA PRO A 91 1.11 -15.72 0.13
C PRO A 91 0.01 -15.56 1.20
N SER A 92 -0.35 -16.63 1.92
CA SER A 92 -1.38 -16.58 2.96
C SER A 92 -0.89 -15.79 4.18
N ILE A 93 0.39 -15.94 4.53
CA ILE A 93 1.04 -15.14 5.58
C ILE A 93 1.13 -13.69 5.14
N TYR A 94 1.46 -13.42 3.87
CA TYR A 94 1.49 -12.07 3.31
C TYR A 94 0.13 -11.38 3.45
N ASP A 95 -0.96 -12.04 3.07
CA ASP A 95 -2.32 -11.49 3.21
C ASP A 95 -2.68 -11.18 4.65
N LEU A 96 -2.36 -12.09 5.57
CA LEU A 96 -2.65 -11.93 6.99
C LEU A 96 -1.84 -10.77 7.60
N LEU A 97 -0.58 -10.62 7.19
CA LEU A 97 0.29 -9.54 7.65
C LEU A 97 -0.15 -8.18 7.11
N ILE A 98 -0.52 -8.10 5.82
CA ILE A 98 -1.07 -6.87 5.23
C ILE A 98 -2.36 -6.47 5.97
N LYS A 99 -3.28 -7.41 6.22
CA LYS A 99 -4.52 -7.15 6.96
C LYS A 99 -4.26 -6.64 8.38
N SER A 100 -3.38 -7.29 9.12
CA SER A 100 -3.09 -6.93 10.51
C SER A 100 -2.38 -5.59 10.62
N SER A 101 -1.36 -5.34 9.79
CA SER A 101 -0.64 -4.08 9.77
C SER A 101 -1.53 -2.90 9.36
N ILE A 102 -2.37 -3.06 8.33
CA ILE A 102 -3.31 -1.99 7.94
C ILE A 102 -4.32 -1.71 9.04
N ARG A 103 -4.86 -2.73 9.71
CA ARG A 103 -5.76 -2.54 10.86
C ARG A 103 -5.08 -1.70 11.94
N SER A 104 -3.85 -2.04 12.32
CA SER A 104 -3.11 -1.31 13.34
C SER A 104 -2.82 0.14 12.94
N LEU A 105 -2.42 0.39 11.69
CA LEU A 105 -2.18 1.75 11.18
C LEU A 105 -3.45 2.59 11.18
N LEU A 106 -4.57 2.01 10.74
CA LEU A 106 -5.87 2.65 10.76
C LEU A 106 -6.33 2.99 12.19
N GLU A 107 -6.14 2.07 13.13
CA GLU A 107 -6.46 2.30 14.55
C GLU A 107 -5.60 3.40 15.18
N GLN A 108 -4.29 3.42 14.90
CA GLN A 108 -3.37 4.47 15.36
C GLN A 108 -3.78 5.86 14.87
N ASP A 109 -4.26 5.96 13.63
CA ASP A 109 -4.72 7.22 13.03
C ASP A 109 -6.20 7.56 13.39
N GLY A 110 -6.78 6.88 14.39
CA GLY A 110 -8.12 7.16 14.90
C GLY A 110 -9.25 6.67 13.97
N CYS A 111 -8.96 5.73 13.07
CA CYS A 111 -9.87 5.21 12.08
C CYS A 111 -10.07 3.67 12.20
N PRO A 112 -10.58 3.13 13.34
CA PRO A 112 -10.69 1.68 13.53
C PRO A 112 -11.41 0.98 12.37
N ILE A 113 -10.88 -0.17 11.93
CA ILE A 113 -11.40 -0.87 10.74
C ILE A 113 -12.88 -1.24 10.86
N GLY A 114 -13.36 -1.55 12.08
CA GLY A 114 -14.78 -1.81 12.33
C GLY A 114 -15.67 -0.63 11.90
N LYS A 115 -15.29 0.61 12.29
CA LYS A 115 -16.01 1.82 11.89
C LYS A 115 -15.96 2.05 10.38
N VAL A 116 -14.84 1.72 9.73
CA VAL A 116 -14.73 1.78 8.27
C VAL A 116 -15.72 0.83 7.62
N LEU A 117 -15.76 -0.43 8.05
CA LEU A 117 -16.66 -1.45 7.50
C LEU A 117 -18.13 -1.10 7.77
N ASP A 118 -18.46 -0.61 8.96
CA ASP A 118 -19.81 -0.16 9.29
C ASP A 118 -20.23 1.04 8.45
N THR A 119 -19.32 1.99 8.21
CA THR A 119 -19.56 3.12 7.31
C THR A 119 -19.82 2.64 5.88
N VAL A 120 -19.05 1.67 5.38
CA VAL A 120 -19.25 1.04 4.06
C VAL A 120 -20.62 0.34 3.97
N ARG A 121 -21.04 -0.35 5.04
CA ARG A 121 -22.35 -1.04 5.10
C ARG A 121 -23.51 -0.04 5.18
N GLY A 122 -23.35 1.05 5.93
CA GLY A 122 -24.38 2.08 6.14
C GLY A 122 -24.64 2.99 4.93
N ILE A 123 -23.80 2.96 3.90
CA ILE A 123 -24.06 3.68 2.65
C ILE A 123 -25.07 2.87 1.81
N ARG A 124 -26.33 3.34 1.76
CA ARG A 124 -27.40 2.80 0.91
C ARG A 124 -27.11 3.09 -0.58
N LEU A 125 -27.25 2.05 -1.42
CA LEU A 125 -27.06 2.05 -2.88
C LEU A 125 -28.12 2.91 -3.62
N PRO A 126 -27.88 3.38 -4.88
CA PRO A 126 -27.08 2.73 -5.94
C PRO A 126 -25.63 3.20 -6.09
N ALA A 127 -25.17 4.21 -5.34
CA ALA A 127 -23.80 4.67 -5.45
C ALA A 127 -22.85 3.75 -4.67
N VAL A 128 -22.01 2.99 -5.39
CA VAL A 128 -20.86 2.31 -4.79
C VAL A 128 -20.03 3.39 -4.07
N PRO A 129 -19.85 3.33 -2.74
CA PRO A 129 -19.14 4.38 -2.04
C PRO A 129 -17.69 4.38 -2.48
N ASP A 130 -17.25 5.49 -3.07
CA ASP A 130 -15.85 5.70 -3.34
C ASP A 130 -15.09 5.96 -2.02
N ALA A 131 -13.78 5.69 -2.03
CA ALA A 131 -12.94 5.89 -0.84
C ALA A 131 -13.00 7.33 -0.30
N LYS A 132 -13.35 8.32 -1.12
CA LYS A 132 -13.51 9.72 -0.70
C LYS A 132 -14.76 9.88 0.18
N THR A 133 -15.90 9.37 -0.27
CA THR A 133 -17.17 9.42 0.47
C THR A 133 -17.04 8.76 1.84
N ILE A 134 -16.34 7.63 1.91
CA ILE A 134 -16.09 6.92 3.17
C ILE A 134 -15.22 7.77 4.10
N HIS A 135 -14.13 8.34 3.58
CA HIS A 135 -13.22 9.22 4.33
C HIS A 135 -13.92 10.46 4.86
N ASP A 136 -14.69 11.16 4.01
CA ASP A 136 -15.42 12.37 4.36
C ASP A 136 -16.44 12.10 5.49
N ARG A 137 -17.17 10.98 5.42
CA ARG A 137 -18.10 10.57 6.49
C ARG A 137 -17.39 10.22 7.79
N LEU A 138 -16.26 9.50 7.72
CA LEU A 138 -15.48 9.16 8.91
C LEU A 138 -14.92 10.41 9.58
N LYS A 139 -14.41 11.36 8.81
CA LYS A 139 -13.89 12.63 9.31
C LYS A 139 -14.97 13.52 9.91
N ALA A 140 -16.17 13.55 9.31
CA ALA A 140 -17.32 14.27 9.86
C ALA A 140 -17.76 13.72 11.23
N ASN A 141 -17.72 12.39 11.39
CA ASN A 141 -18.09 11.70 12.63
C ASN A 141 -16.97 11.60 13.67
N ASN A 142 -15.71 11.76 13.25
CA ASN A 142 -14.55 11.73 14.12
C ASN A 142 -13.56 12.86 13.80
N LYS A 143 -13.74 14.01 14.46
CA LYS A 143 -12.90 15.20 14.24
C LYS A 143 -11.43 15.01 14.62
N SER A 144 -11.08 13.99 15.40
CA SER A 144 -9.68 13.68 15.75
C SER A 144 -8.95 12.83 14.71
N MET A 145 -9.62 12.42 13.61
CA MET A 145 -8.99 11.64 12.55
C MET A 145 -7.91 12.46 11.83
N THR A 146 -6.65 12.02 11.95
CA THR A 146 -5.47 12.66 11.35
C THR A 146 -5.16 12.13 9.95
N LEU A 147 -5.70 10.97 9.60
CA LEU A 147 -5.45 10.28 8.33
C LEU A 147 -5.92 11.11 7.13
N ASN A 148 -5.01 11.44 6.22
CA ASN A 148 -5.34 12.12 4.96
C ASN A 148 -5.99 11.16 3.94
N LEU A 149 -6.66 11.73 2.93
CA LEU A 149 -7.45 10.96 1.96
C LEU A 149 -6.60 10.02 1.09
N ASP A 150 -5.41 10.44 0.68
CA ASP A 150 -4.57 9.64 -0.21
C ASP A 150 -3.95 8.44 0.52
N ARG A 151 -3.53 8.63 1.78
CA ARG A 151 -3.10 7.53 2.65
C ARG A 151 -4.26 6.58 2.92
N PHE A 152 -5.45 7.10 3.22
CA PHE A 152 -6.66 6.28 3.39
C PHE A 152 -6.98 5.41 2.17
N ARG A 153 -6.96 6.00 0.96
CA ARG A 153 -7.18 5.27 -0.31
C ARG A 153 -6.20 4.11 -0.49
N ARG A 154 -4.91 4.36 -0.26
CA ARG A 154 -3.86 3.34 -0.39
C ARG A 154 -4.07 2.20 0.61
N LEU A 155 -4.34 2.52 1.88
CA LEU A 155 -4.59 1.52 2.92
C LEU A 155 -5.85 0.68 2.62
N LEU A 156 -6.95 1.33 2.26
CA LEU A 156 -8.21 0.64 1.98
C LEU A 156 -8.10 -0.29 0.76
N TYR A 157 -7.36 0.14 -0.26
CA TYR A 157 -7.10 -0.68 -1.43
C TYR A 157 -6.31 -1.95 -1.09
N MET A 158 -5.20 -1.82 -0.35
CA MET A 158 -4.38 -2.98 0.03
C MET A 158 -5.18 -3.94 0.92
N TYR A 159 -6.01 -3.43 1.82
CA TYR A 159 -6.89 -4.24 2.66
C TYR A 159 -7.93 -5.00 1.83
N ALA A 160 -8.51 -4.37 0.81
CA ALA A 160 -9.43 -5.03 -0.12
C ALA A 160 -8.73 -6.11 -0.96
N CYS A 161 -7.52 -5.84 -1.49
CA CYS A 161 -6.73 -6.82 -2.24
C CYS A 161 -6.39 -8.06 -1.42
N ALA A 162 -6.12 -7.91 -0.12
CA ALA A 162 -5.90 -9.04 0.77
C ALA A 162 -7.19 -9.81 1.12
N GLY A 163 -8.37 -9.41 0.60
CA GLY A 163 -9.66 -10.01 0.94
C GLY A 163 -10.19 -9.56 2.30
N GLY A 164 -9.91 -8.31 2.70
CA GLY A 164 -10.43 -7.72 3.94
C GLY A 164 -11.81 -7.07 3.80
N ILE A 165 -12.30 -6.89 2.56
CA ILE A 165 -13.60 -6.28 2.26
C ILE A 165 -14.34 -7.14 1.24
N ASP A 166 -15.45 -7.74 1.63
CA ASP A 166 -16.27 -8.61 0.77
C ASP A 166 -17.08 -7.83 -0.29
N ARG A 167 -17.37 -6.56 0.00
CA ARG A 167 -18.16 -5.68 -0.88
C ARG A 167 -17.23 -4.91 -1.81
N LEU A 168 -17.54 -4.84 -3.10
CA LEU A 168 -16.86 -4.00 -4.09
C LEU A 168 -16.90 -2.53 -3.65
N VAL A 169 -15.90 -2.08 -2.88
CA VAL A 169 -15.60 -0.66 -2.72
C VAL A 169 -14.89 -0.26 -4.00
N ARG A 170 -15.49 0.61 -4.81
CA ARG A 170 -14.79 1.27 -5.92
C ARG A 170 -13.74 2.18 -5.28
N VAL A 171 -12.56 1.63 -5.03
CA VAL A 171 -11.37 2.43 -4.78
C VAL A 171 -10.99 3.00 -6.14
N HIS A 172 -11.73 4.04 -6.56
CA HIS A 172 -11.43 4.80 -7.74
C HIS A 172 -10.06 5.46 -7.54
N TYR A 173 -8.99 4.76 -7.95
CA TYR A 173 -7.98 5.45 -8.72
C TYR A 173 -8.73 5.95 -9.96
N ARG A 174 -8.78 7.26 -10.12
CA ARG A 174 -9.35 7.91 -11.30
C ARG A 174 -8.83 7.16 -12.53
N GLN A 175 -9.68 6.38 -13.19
CA GLN A 175 -9.58 6.24 -14.63
C GLN A 175 -9.83 7.68 -15.10
N ALA A 176 -8.76 8.37 -15.46
CA ALA A 176 -8.90 9.56 -16.28
C ALA A 176 -9.58 9.08 -17.57
N ASN A 177 -10.90 9.29 -17.62
CA ASN A 177 -11.60 9.47 -18.87
C ASN A 177 -11.26 10.90 -19.31
N GLY A 178 -10.76 11.04 -20.53
CA GLY A 178 -10.32 12.29 -21.13
C GLY A 178 -8.83 12.24 -21.42
#